data_AF-A0A6N8FL86-F1
#
_entry.id   AF-A0A6N8FL86-F1
#
_cell.length_a   1.000
_cell.length_b   1.000
_cell.length_c   1.000
_cell.angle_alpha   90.00
_cell.angle_beta   90.00
_cell.angle_gamma   90.00
#
_symmetry.space_group_name_H-M   'P 1'
#
loop_
_entity.id
_entity.type
_entity.pdbx_description
1 polymer ?
#
loop_
_entity_poly.entity_id
_entity_poly.type
_entity_poly.pdbx_seq_one_letter_code
_entity_poly.pdbx_strand_id
1 'polypeptide(L)'
;MDIPELKVESNSVQHLWRNEMLIDEEMFFSVITKHHVIYETTITSTGKFQLSFEANGLQYFAIVSEDFYHNVLFGTEKMTS
;
A
#
# COMPACT_ATOMS: atom_id res chain seq x y z
N MET A 1 14.91 -16.01 7.08
CA MET A 1 14.49 -15.60 5.73
C MET A 1 14.63 -14.10 5.71
N ASP A 2 15.66 -13.60 5.02
CA ASP A 2 15.87 -12.15 4.86
C ASP A 2 14.82 -11.61 3.89
N ILE A 3 14.04 -10.64 4.35
CA ILE A 3 13.12 -9.89 3.49
C ILE A 3 14.02 -9.01 2.61
N PRO A 4 13.99 -9.14 1.27
CA PRO A 4 14.85 -8.33 0.41
C PRO A 4 14.58 -6.85 0.64
N GLU A 5 15.66 -6.05 0.76
CA GLU A 5 15.59 -4.58 0.84
C GLU A 5 14.73 -4.05 -0.31
N LEU A 6 13.55 -3.55 0.02
CA LEU A 6 12.64 -2.93 -0.94
C LEU A 6 13.25 -1.58 -1.35
N LYS A 7 14.00 -1.55 -2.45
CA LYS A 7 14.47 -0.30 -3.05
C LYS A 7 13.30 0.34 -3.78
N VAL A 8 12.61 1.24 -3.09
CA VAL A 8 11.61 2.13 -3.69
C VAL A 8 12.32 3.07 -4.65
N GLU A 9 12.08 2.94 -5.95
CA GLU A 9 12.61 3.88 -6.93
C GLU A 9 12.01 5.27 -6.69
N SER A 10 12.88 6.26 -6.55
CA SER A 10 12.66 7.63 -6.08
C SER A 10 11.57 8.45 -6.79
N ASN A 11 10.91 7.93 -7.82
CA ASN A 11 9.92 8.65 -8.61
C ASN A 11 8.49 8.49 -8.07
N SER A 12 8.25 7.56 -7.14
CA SER A 12 6.93 7.28 -6.54
C SER A 12 6.74 7.83 -5.12
N VAL A 13 7.78 8.44 -4.53
CA VAL A 13 7.72 8.99 -3.17
C VAL A 13 7.30 10.46 -3.22
N GLN A 14 6.07 10.75 -2.79
CA GLN A 14 5.51 12.10 -2.90
C GLN A 14 5.83 13.01 -1.71
N HIS A 15 6.01 12.44 -0.50
CA HIS A 15 6.39 13.18 0.71
C HIS A 15 6.86 12.25 1.83
N LEU A 16 7.76 12.73 2.70
CA LEU A 16 8.23 12.03 3.90
C LEU A 16 7.82 12.85 5.13
N TRP A 17 6.96 12.29 5.99
CA TRP A 17 6.52 12.96 7.22
C TRP A 17 6.64 12.00 8.40
N ARG A 18 7.43 12.36 9.43
CA ARG A 18 7.49 11.63 10.73
C ARG A 18 7.73 10.11 10.59
N ASN A 19 8.58 9.69 9.65
CA ASN A 19 8.91 8.30 9.31
C ASN A 19 7.82 7.53 8.53
N GLU A 20 6.85 8.25 7.98
CA GLU A 20 5.84 7.71 7.07
C GLU A 20 6.15 8.18 5.64
N MET A 21 6.10 7.24 4.70
CA MET A 21 6.36 7.47 3.29
C MET A 21 5.05 7.32 2.50
N LEU A 22 4.60 8.41 1.88
CA LEU A 22 3.49 8.37 0.94
C LEU A 22 3.96 7.78 -0.38
N ILE A 23 3.34 6.67 -0.79
CA ILE A 23 3.54 6.02 -2.08
C ILE A 23 2.23 6.07 -2.90
N ASP A 24 2.36 5.98 -4.22
CA ASP A 24 1.20 5.90 -5.09
C ASP A 24 0.45 4.55 -4.98
N GLU A 25 -0.78 4.52 -5.48
CA GLU A 25 -1.68 3.36 -5.36
C GLU A 25 -1.20 2.12 -6.15
N GLU A 26 -0.57 2.32 -7.31
CA GLU A 26 -0.02 1.23 -8.14
C GLU A 26 1.16 0.55 -7.45
N MET A 27 2.06 1.37 -6.90
CA MET A 27 3.20 0.90 -6.13
C MET A 27 2.74 0.17 -4.87
N PHE A 28 1.76 0.73 -4.14
CA PHE A 28 1.19 0.08 -2.97
C PHE A 28 0.67 -1.32 -3.32
N PHE A 29 -0.17 -1.42 -4.36
CA PHE A 29 -0.72 -2.68 -4.85
C PHE A 29 0.36 -3.67 -5.27
N SER A 30 1.36 -3.22 -6.03
CA SER A 30 2.49 -4.06 -6.45
C SER A 30 3.23 -4.67 -5.25
N VAL A 31 3.48 -3.88 -4.21
CA VAL A 31 4.20 -4.35 -3.01
C VAL A 31 3.37 -5.39 -2.25
N ILE A 32 2.11 -5.08 -1.92
CA ILE A 32 1.28 -6.00 -1.12
C ILE A 32 0.98 -7.31 -1.87
N THR A 33 0.87 -7.27 -3.21
CA THR A 33 0.62 -8.47 -4.02
C THR A 33 1.88 -9.30 -4.22
N LYS A 34 3.01 -8.67 -4.57
CA LYS A 34 4.27 -9.37 -4.86
C LYS A 34 4.94 -9.95 -3.61
N HIS A 35 4.82 -9.23 -2.49
CA HIS A 35 5.49 -9.59 -1.24
C HIS A 35 4.53 -10.08 -0.16
N HIS A 36 3.23 -10.23 -0.49
CA HIS A 36 2.19 -10.67 0.45
C HIS A 36 2.21 -9.88 1.77
N VAL A 37 2.42 -8.57 1.67
CA VAL A 37 2.53 -7.67 2.83
C VAL A 37 1.14 -7.45 3.42
N ILE A 38 1.02 -7.66 4.73
CA ILE A 38 -0.18 -7.32 5.49
C ILE A 38 -0.21 -5.80 5.64
N TYR A 39 -1.36 -5.21 5.33
CA TYR A 39 -1.59 -3.79 5.47
C TYR A 39 -2.82 -3.52 6.34
N GLU A 40 -2.81 -2.35 6.97
CA GLU A 40 -3.92 -1.81 7.73
C GLU A 40 -4.71 -0.82 6.87
N THR A 41 -6.01 -0.70 7.14
CA THR A 41 -6.90 0.23 6.45
C THR A 41 -7.55 1.17 7.45
N THR A 42 -7.47 2.47 7.18
CA THR A 42 -8.16 3.53 7.93
C THR A 42 -9.02 4.36 6.99
N ILE A 43 -10.27 4.62 7.37
CA ILE A 43 -11.15 5.52 6.61
C ILE A 43 -10.81 6.96 6.98
N THR A 44 -10.35 7.76 6.03
CA THR A 44 -9.89 9.14 6.29
C THR A 44 -10.97 10.18 6.01
N SER A 45 -11.78 9.96 4.98
CA SER A 45 -12.90 10.82 4.59
C SER A 45 -13.86 10.01 3.73
N THR A 46 -15.10 10.49 3.51
CA THR A 46 -16.06 9.82 2.63
C THR A 46 -15.42 9.51 1.26
N GLY A 47 -15.40 8.23 0.88
CA GLY A 47 -14.86 7.75 -0.40
C GLY A 47 -13.33 7.68 -0.51
N LYS A 48 -12.58 7.90 0.59
CA LYS A 48 -11.11 7.76 0.61
C LYS A 48 -10.64 6.89 1.77
N PHE A 49 -9.70 6.01 1.44
CA PHE A 49 -9.11 5.05 2.37
C PHE A 49 -7.61 5.30 2.43
N GLN A 50 -7.06 5.31 3.64
CA GLN A 50 -5.62 5.24 3.87
C GLN A 50 -5.26 3.79 4.12
N LEU A 51 -4.36 3.27 3.30
CA LEU A 51 -3.79 1.95 3.45
C LEU A 51 -2.36 2.10 3.90
N SER A 52 -1.91 1.32 4.87
CA SER A 52 -0.55 1.43 5.39
C SER A 52 0.07 0.11 5.77
N PHE A 53 1.37 -0.03 5.57
CA PHE A 53 2.15 -1.18 6.01
C PHE A 53 3.51 -0.74 6.55
N GLU A 54 4.12 -1.57 7.37
CA GLU A 54 5.50 -1.37 7.82
C GLU A 54 6.44 -2.28 7.04
N ALA A 55 7.54 -1.73 6.53
CA ALA A 55 8.63 -2.51 5.96
C ALA A 55 9.97 -1.92 6.38
N ASN A 56 10.87 -2.76 6.90
CA ASN A 56 12.21 -2.36 7.33
C ASN A 56 12.22 -1.19 8.33
N GLY A 57 11.24 -1.14 9.25
CA GLY A 57 11.12 -0.09 10.26
C GLY A 57 10.64 1.27 9.72
N LEU A 58 10.17 1.31 8.47
CA LEU A 58 9.54 2.47 7.85
C LEU A 58 8.07 2.19 7.60
N GLN A 59 7.22 3.16 7.94
CA GLN A 59 5.80 3.10 7.64
C GLN A 59 5.61 3.61 6.20
N TYR A 60 4.87 2.88 5.39
CA TYR A 60 4.43 3.29 4.07
C TYR A 60 2.93 3.43 4.08
N PHE A 61 2.41 4.42 3.36
CA PHE A 61 0.97 4.55 3.19
C PHE A 61 0.60 5.05 1.79
N ALA A 62 -0.60 4.70 1.36
CA ALA A 62 -1.24 5.21 0.16
C ALA A 62 -2.65 5.69 0.50
N ILE A 63 -3.08 6.78 -0.15
CA ILE A 63 -4.47 7.23 -0.10
C ILE A 63 -5.14 6.75 -1.38
N VAL A 64 -6.10 5.84 -1.27
CA VAL A 64 -6.79 5.23 -2.39
C VAL A 64 -8.26 5.63 -2.42
N SER A 65 -8.86 5.56 -3.60
CA SER A 65 -10.30 5.72 -3.78
C SER A 65 -11.06 4.47 -3.30
N GLU A 66 -12.35 4.66 -3.02
CA GLU A 66 -13.29 3.55 -2.74
C GLU A 66 -13.33 2.52 -3.87
N ASP A 67 -13.31 2.97 -5.12
CA ASP A 67 -13.28 2.08 -6.29
C ASP A 67 -12.02 1.22 -6.33
N PHE A 68 -10.85 1.81 -6.06
CA PHE A 68 -9.60 1.06 -6.00
C PHE A 68 -9.63 0.04 -4.87
N TYR A 69 -10.06 0.46 -3.67
CA TYR A 69 -10.18 -0.42 -2.52
C TYR A 69 -11.06 -1.63 -2.82
N HIS A 70 -12.31 -1.42 -3.28
CA HIS A 70 -13.23 -2.54 -3.50
C HIS A 70 -12.94 -3.37 -4.75
N ASN A 71 -12.57 -2.75 -5.87
CA ASN A 71 -12.45 -3.47 -7.14
C ASN A 71 -11.06 -4.08 -7.34
N VAL A 72 -10.01 -3.45 -6.82
CA VAL A 72 -8.62 -3.87 -7.05
C VAL A 72 -8.11 -4.70 -5.88
N LEU A 73 -8.42 -4.33 -4.63
CA LEU A 73 -7.92 -5.07 -3.46
C LEU A 73 -8.83 -6.23 -3.04
N PHE A 74 -10.15 -6.02 -2.98
CA PHE A 74 -11.10 -7.10 -2.69
C PHE A 74 -11.48 -7.91 -3.93
N GLY A 75 -11.44 -7.31 -5.13
CA GLY A 75 -11.73 -8.02 -6.38
C GLY A 75 -10.72 -9.13 -6.70
N THR A 76 -9.47 -9.01 -6.24
CA THR A 76 -8.43 -10.05 -6.42
C THR A 76 -8.64 -11.32 -5.59
N GLU A 77 -9.53 -11.33 -4.59
CA GLU A 77 -9.90 -12.58 -3.86
C GLU A 77 -10.90 -13.47 -4.65
N LYS A 78 -11.39 -13.04 -5.82
CA LYS A 78 -12.36 -13.83 -6.60
C LYS A 78 -11.76 -14.83 -7.61
N MET A 79 -10.47 -15.13 -7.56
CA MET A 79 -9.85 -16.16 -8.40
C MET A 79 -8.98 -17.14 -7.61
N THR A 80 -9.61 -17.91 -6.72
CA THR A 80 -9.18 -19.30 -6.46
C THR A 80 -10.44 -20.16 -6.35
N SER A 81 -10.84 -20.74 -7.48
CA SER A 81 -11.61 -21.99 -7.54
C SER A 81 -10.66 -23.13 -7.88
#